data_AF-A0A938KKW0-F1
#
_entry.id   AF-A0A938KKW0-F1
#
_cell.length_a   1.000
_cell.length_b   1.000
_cell.length_c   1.000
_cell.angle_alpha   90.00
_cell.angle_beta   90.00
_cell.angle_gamma   90.00
#
_symmetry.space_group_name_H-M   'P 1'
#
loop_
_entity.id
_entity.type
_entity.pdbx_description
1 polymer ?
#
loop_
_entity_poly.entity_id
_entity_poly.type
_entity_poly.pdbx_seq_one_letter_code
_entity_poly.pdbx_strand_id
1 'polypeptide(L)'
;NLCANKAFGLIFTWLLGQPVKDTLCGTKVLTRAHYDRIAANRGYFGDFDPFGDFDLLFGAARLNLKIADVPIRYRERTYGATNIQRWRHGWLLLRMVVFAARKLKFV
;
A
#
# COMPACT_ATOMS: atom_id res chain seq x y z
N ASN A 1 11.60 0.11 12.58
CA ASN A 1 10.63 -0.72 11.83
C ASN A 1 9.26 -0.73 12.48
N LEU A 2 9.10 -1.04 13.78
CA LEU A 2 7.78 -1.08 14.43
C LEU A 2 7.02 0.25 14.39
N CYS A 3 7.66 1.38 14.76
CA CYS A 3 6.99 2.69 14.80
C CYS A 3 6.52 3.16 13.42
N ALA A 4 7.35 2.95 12.39
CA ALA A 4 6.99 3.27 11.01
C ALA A 4 5.81 2.43 10.55
N ASN A 5 5.83 1.11 10.75
CA ASN A 5 4.73 0.26 10.32
C ASN A 5 3.43 0.60 11.04
N LYS A 6 3.51 0.91 12.35
CA LYS A 6 2.35 1.34 13.13
C LYS A 6 1.80 2.70 12.65
N ALA A 7 2.66 3.67 12.37
CA ALA A 7 2.25 4.97 11.83
C ALA A 7 1.60 4.82 10.45
N PHE A 8 2.22 4.05 9.54
CA PHE A 8 1.65 3.79 8.21
C PHE A 8 0.34 3.00 8.29
N GLY A 9 0.25 2.00 9.16
CA GLY A 9 -1.00 1.25 9.38
C GLY A 9 -2.14 2.16 9.81
N LEU A 10 -1.90 3.12 10.71
CA LEU A 10 -2.92 4.10 11.13
C LEU A 10 -3.34 5.02 9.98
N ILE A 11 -2.37 5.57 9.25
CA ILE A 11 -2.60 6.47 8.12
C ILE A 11 -3.43 5.76 7.04
N PHE A 12 -3.02 4.55 6.64
CA PHE A 12 -3.74 3.78 5.62
C PHE A 12 -5.09 3.30 6.11
N THR A 13 -5.23 2.92 7.38
CA THR A 13 -6.55 2.59 7.94
C THR A 13 -7.51 3.77 7.82
N TRP A 14 -7.05 4.98 8.15
CA TRP A 14 -7.84 6.20 7.99
C TRP A 14 -8.16 6.51 6.52
N LEU A 15 -7.17 6.35 5.64
CA LEU A 15 -7.26 6.66 4.21
C LEU A 15 -8.17 5.70 3.44
N LEU A 16 -8.02 4.39 3.68
CA LEU A 16 -8.77 3.33 2.99
C LEU A 16 -10.14 3.07 3.63
N GLY A 17 -10.39 3.59 4.84
CA GLY A 17 -11.66 3.40 5.57
C GLY A 17 -11.85 2.00 6.14
N GLN A 18 -10.81 1.17 6.15
CA GLN A 18 -10.83 -0.20 6.68
C GLN A 18 -9.50 -0.54 7.36
N PRO A 19 -9.48 -1.40 8.39
CA PRO A 19 -8.26 -1.70 9.14
C PRO A 19 -7.21 -2.38 8.27
N VAL A 20 -6.01 -1.80 8.22
CA VAL A 20 -4.82 -2.38 7.58
C VAL A 20 -3.63 -2.23 8.52
N LYS A 21 -3.05 -3.36 8.94
CA LYS A 21 -1.96 -3.39 9.92
C LYS A 21 -0.57 -3.38 9.26
N ASP A 22 -0.39 -4.10 8.17
CA ASP A 22 0.90 -4.24 7.49
C ASP A 22 0.82 -3.77 6.04
N THR A 23 0.99 -2.46 5.85
CA THR A 23 0.90 -1.82 4.54
C THR A 23 2.09 -2.14 3.64
N LEU A 24 3.27 -2.30 4.25
CA LEU A 24 4.56 -2.51 3.58
C LEU A 24 4.85 -3.99 3.27
N CYS A 25 3.89 -4.87 3.52
CA CYS A 25 4.02 -6.29 3.17
C CYS A 25 4.20 -6.43 1.64
N GLY A 26 5.31 -7.03 1.21
CA GLY A 26 5.56 -7.27 -0.22
C GLY A 26 4.70 -8.38 -0.83
N THR A 27 4.06 -9.21 -0.01
CA THR A 27 3.19 -10.30 -0.47
C THR A 27 1.73 -9.86 -0.41
N LYS A 28 1.11 -9.70 -1.58
CA LYS A 28 -0.29 -9.32 -1.73
C LYS A 28 -0.98 -10.35 -2.64
N VAL A 29 -2.15 -10.85 -2.23
CA VAL A 29 -2.89 -11.88 -2.96
C VAL A 29 -4.26 -11.34 -3.34
N LEU A 30 -4.62 -11.48 -4.61
CA LEU A 30 -5.90 -11.08 -5.17
C LEU A 30 -6.25 -11.98 -6.36
N THR A 31 -7.53 -12.06 -6.71
CA THR A 31 -7.94 -12.78 -7.91
C THR A 31 -7.49 -12.03 -9.16
N ARG A 32 -7.26 -12.76 -10.25
CA ARG A 32 -6.91 -12.17 -11.55
C ARG A 32 -7.93 -11.10 -11.97
N ALA A 33 -9.23 -11.39 -11.84
CA ALA A 33 -10.29 -10.46 -12.19
C ALA A 33 -10.23 -9.13 -11.39
N HIS A 34 -9.88 -9.18 -10.10
CA HIS A 34 -9.68 -7.96 -9.31
C HIS A 34 -8.42 -7.22 -9.73
N TYR A 35 -7.33 -7.94 -10.02
CA TYR A 35 -6.10 -7.34 -10.52
C TYR A 35 -6.33 -6.57 -11.81
N ASP A 36 -7.00 -7.17 -12.79
CA ASP A 36 -7.25 -6.54 -14.09
C ASP A 36 -8.08 -5.25 -13.93
N ARG A 37 -9.08 -5.27 -13.04
CA ARG A 37 -9.88 -4.06 -12.71
C ARG A 37 -9.04 -2.97 -12.04
N ILE A 38 -8.11 -3.34 -11.17
CA ILE A 38 -7.19 -2.39 -10.53
C ILE A 38 -6.24 -1.81 -11.58
N ALA A 39 -5.62 -2.67 -12.39
CA ALA A 39 -4.68 -2.28 -13.44
C ALA A 39 -5.31 -1.31 -14.45
N ALA A 40 -6.56 -1.54 -14.84
CA ALA A 40 -7.31 -0.64 -15.72
C ALA A 40 -7.55 0.76 -15.11
N ASN A 41 -7.49 0.90 -13.78
CA ASN A 41 -7.68 2.16 -13.06
C ASN A 41 -6.36 2.80 -12.59
N ARG A 42 -5.19 2.23 -12.91
CA ARG A 42 -3.87 2.77 -12.51
C ARG A 42 -3.67 4.23 -12.90
N GLY A 43 -4.14 4.60 -14.10
CA GLY A 43 -4.07 5.98 -14.59
C GLY A 43 -4.76 7.00 -13.68
N TYR A 44 -5.69 6.59 -12.81
CA TYR A 44 -6.34 7.48 -11.84
C TYR A 44 -5.38 7.98 -10.76
N PHE A 45 -4.43 7.14 -10.34
CA PHE A 45 -3.43 7.47 -9.31
C PHE A 45 -2.07 7.87 -9.89
N GLY A 46 -1.81 7.58 -11.18
CA GLY A 46 -0.58 7.92 -11.90
C GLY A 46 0.57 6.92 -11.65
N ASP A 47 1.66 7.04 -12.40
CA ASP A 47 2.85 6.16 -12.36
C ASP A 47 3.79 6.41 -11.17
N PHE A 48 3.26 6.88 -10.04
CA PHE A 48 4.07 7.38 -8.93
C PHE A 48 4.27 6.36 -7.78
N ASP A 49 4.12 5.06 -8.08
CA ASP A 49 4.39 3.98 -7.14
C ASP A 49 5.57 3.12 -7.64
N PRO A 50 6.81 3.35 -7.20
CA PRO A 50 7.96 2.57 -7.64
C PRO A 50 7.98 1.14 -7.08
N PHE A 51 7.08 0.80 -6.16
CA PHE A 51 6.99 -0.52 -5.53
C PHE A 51 5.78 -1.32 -6.03
N GLY A 52 4.75 -0.63 -6.52
CA GLY A 52 3.53 -1.20 -7.11
C GLY A 52 2.55 -1.77 -6.07
N ASP A 53 2.86 -1.71 -4.79
CA ASP A 53 2.07 -2.29 -3.72
C ASP A 53 0.98 -1.35 -3.19
N PHE A 54 1.18 -0.03 -3.32
CA PHE A 54 0.19 0.97 -2.98
C PHE A 54 -0.89 1.10 -4.03
N ASP A 55 -0.54 0.96 -5.31
CA ASP A 55 -1.52 0.89 -6.40
C ASP A 55 -2.56 -0.22 -6.13
N LEU A 56 -2.11 -1.38 -5.68
CA LEU A 56 -3.01 -2.48 -5.31
C LEU A 56 -3.93 -2.11 -4.15
N LEU A 57 -3.42 -1.45 -3.11
CA LEU A 57 -4.22 -1.05 -1.93
C LEU A 57 -5.23 0.05 -2.27
N PHE A 58 -4.81 1.10 -2.98
CA PHE A 58 -5.69 2.20 -3.38
C PHE A 58 -6.70 1.76 -4.43
N GLY A 59 -6.28 0.95 -5.40
CA GLY A 59 -7.17 0.33 -6.38
C GLY A 59 -8.22 -0.56 -5.72
N ALA A 60 -7.82 -1.41 -4.77
CA ALA A 60 -8.75 -2.23 -4.00
C ALA A 60 -9.76 -1.38 -3.22
N ALA A 61 -9.31 -0.31 -2.55
CA ALA A 61 -10.19 0.59 -1.82
C ALA A 61 -11.14 1.35 -2.74
N ARG A 62 -10.68 1.84 -3.90
CA ARG A 62 -11.53 2.49 -4.93
C ARG A 62 -12.62 1.55 -5.45
N LEU A 63 -12.30 0.26 -5.60
CA LEU A 63 -13.24 -0.77 -6.01
C LEU A 63 -14.11 -1.29 -4.84
N ASN A 64 -13.99 -0.69 -3.64
CA ASN A 64 -14.65 -1.12 -2.41
C ASN A 64 -14.41 -2.60 -2.07
N LEU A 65 -13.23 -3.12 -2.41
CA LEU A 65 -12.83 -4.48 -2.05
C LEU A 65 -12.44 -4.54 -0.57
N LYS A 66 -12.79 -5.66 0.07
CA LYS A 66 -12.39 -5.94 1.44
C LYS A 66 -10.92 -6.35 1.50
N ILE A 67 -10.17 -5.71 2.38
CA ILE A 67 -8.76 -5.99 2.64
C ILE A 67 -8.68 -6.76 3.97
N ALA A 68 -7.87 -7.82 3.98
CA ALA A 68 -7.65 -8.63 5.16
C ALA A 68 -6.17 -8.93 5.34
N ASP A 69 -5.67 -8.75 6.57
CA ASP A 69 -4.31 -9.12 6.96
C ASP A 69 -4.28 -10.59 7.40
N VAL A 70 -3.42 -11.39 6.79
CA VAL A 70 -3.16 -12.78 7.22
C VAL A 70 -1.88 -12.80 8.06
N PRO A 71 -1.89 -13.35 9.28
CA PRO A 71 -0.71 -13.39 10.12
C PRO A 71 0.34 -14.33 9.51
N ILE A 72 1.52 -13.80 9.21
CA ILE A 72 2.66 -14.55 8.68
C ILE A 72 3.87 -14.32 9.57
N ARG A 73 4.58 -15.39 9.92
CA ARG A 73 5.84 -15.30 10.66
C ARG A 73 6.98 -15.01 9.70
N TYR A 74 7.38 -13.74 9.64
CA TYR A 74 8.52 -13.32 8.84
C TYR A 74 9.80 -14.01 9.31
N ARG A 75 10.61 -14.47 8.35
CA ARG A 75 11.98 -14.94 8.57
C ARG A 75 12.95 -13.96 7.95
N GLU A 76 14.14 -13.88 8.52
CA GLU A 76 15.21 -13.06 7.96
C GLU A 76 15.56 -13.56 6.56
N ARG A 77 15.80 -12.62 5.65
CA ARG A 77 16.22 -12.93 4.29
C ARG A 77 17.67 -13.40 4.35
N THR A 78 17.95 -14.59 3.82
CA THR A 78 19.31 -15.15 3.74
C THR A 78 20.09 -14.64 2.52
N TYR A 79 19.44 -13.91 1.61
CA TYR A 79 20.01 -13.41 0.38
C TYR A 79 19.44 -12.04 -0.01
N GLY A 80 20.20 -11.31 -0.83
CA GLY A 80 19.85 -9.98 -1.33
C GLY A 80 20.26 -8.83 -0.40
N ALA A 81 20.39 -7.63 -0.97
CA ALA A 81 20.65 -6.40 -0.23
C ALA A 81 19.34 -5.68 0.14
N THR A 82 19.38 -4.84 1.17
CA THR A 82 18.22 -4.02 1.54
C THR A 82 17.98 -2.94 0.48
N ASN A 83 16.90 -3.06 -0.29
CA ASN A 83 16.50 -2.06 -1.30
C ASN A 83 15.86 -0.79 -0.71
N ILE A 84 15.63 -0.74 0.61
CA ILE A 84 14.90 0.36 1.25
C ILE A 84 15.86 1.40 1.85
N GLN A 85 16.00 2.54 1.16
CA GLN A 85 16.49 3.79 1.75
C GLN A 85 15.41 4.45 2.63
N ARG A 86 15.53 4.28 3.95
CA ARG A 86 14.50 4.64 4.95
C ARG A 86 13.99 6.09 4.85
N TRP A 87 14.89 7.05 4.66
CA TRP A 87 14.53 8.47 4.60
C TRP A 87 13.95 8.88 3.24
N ARG A 88 14.57 8.43 2.15
CA ARG A 88 14.13 8.74 0.77
C ARG A 88 12.74 8.15 0.49
N HIS A 89 12.54 6.89 0.84
CA HIS A 89 11.24 6.24 0.65
C HIS A 89 10.21 6.69 1.68
N GLY A 90 10.62 7.06 2.90
CA GLY A 90 9.72 7.68 3.89
C GLY A 90 9.06 8.96 3.36
N TRP A 91 9.85 9.85 2.73
CA TRP A 91 9.33 11.06 2.09
C TRP A 91 8.44 10.78 0.88
N LEU A 92 8.81 9.77 0.08
CA LEU A 92 8.00 9.34 -1.06
C LEU A 92 6.62 8.85 -0.61
N LEU A 93 6.60 8.00 0.42
CA LEU A 93 5.38 7.44 1.02
C LEU A 93 4.44 8.55 1.53
N LEU A 94 4.99 9.56 2.21
CA LEU A 94 4.18 10.67 2.72
C LEU A 94 3.54 11.48 1.58
N ARG A 95 4.28 11.72 0.49
CA ARG A 95 3.72 12.36 -0.72
C ARG A 95 2.59 11.54 -1.33
N MET A 96 2.75 10.22 -1.40
CA MET A 96 1.71 9.31 -1.93
C MET A 96 0.45 9.33 -1.07
N VAL A 97 0.58 9.28 0.25
CA VAL A 97 -0.55 9.37 1.19
C VAL A 97 -1.33 10.67 0.99
N VAL A 98 -0.65 11.82 0.91
CA VAL A 98 -1.31 13.12 0.71
C VAL A 98 -2.04 13.17 -0.63
N PHE A 99 -1.42 12.65 -1.70
CA PHE A 99 -2.05 12.58 -3.02
C PHE A 99 -3.30 11.68 -3.02
N ALA A 100 -3.19 10.47 -2.46
CA ALA A 100 -4.30 9.53 -2.33
C ALA A 100 -5.43 10.10 -1.45
N ALA A 101 -5.11 10.79 -0.35
CA ALA A 101 -6.10 11.44 0.50
C ALA A 101 -6.94 12.46 -0.27
N ARG A 102 -6.31 13.30 -1.09
CA ARG A 102 -7.04 14.28 -1.94
C ARG A 102 -7.97 13.61 -2.95
N LYS A 103 -7.64 12.41 -3.43
CA LYS A 103 -8.40 11.68 -4.46
C LYS A 103 -9.46 10.71 -3.92
N LEU A 104 -9.31 10.24 -2.69
CA LEU A 104 -10.18 9.25 -2.05
C LEU A 104 -11.10 9.85 -0.98
N LYS A 105 -10.66 10.89 -0.26
CA LYS A 105 -11.39 11.44 0.90
C LYS A 105 -12.00 12.82 0.67
N PHE A 106 -11.37 13.67 -0.14
CA PHE A 106 -11.75 15.06 -0.33
C PHE A 106 -12.39 15.33 -1.71
N VAL A 107 -13.17 14.37 -2.21
CA VAL A 107 -14.05 14.59 -3.37
C VAL A 107 -15.21 15.47 -2.98
#